data_AF-A0A6U6CYT1-F1
#
_entry.id   AF-A0A6U6CYT1-F1
#
_cell.length_a   1.000
_cell.length_b   1.000
_cell.length_c   1.000
_cell.angle_alpha   90.00
_cell.angle_beta   90.00
_cell.angle_gamma   90.00
#
_symmetry.space_group_name_H-M   'P 1'
#
loop_
_entity.id
_entity.type
_entity.pdbx_description
1 polymer ?
#
loop_
_entity_poly.entity_id
_entity_poly.type
_entity_poly.pdbx_seq_one_letter_code
_entity_poly.pdbx_strand_id
1 'polypeptide(L)'
;MPLNEMRWKVACLFLMAAATCHAGQVVDVDGGSTVFMMNTTNPFHPSKSLSFAHVLFVGFDLTYADTAGLRGYIAQDIAQLGRYYAKTKFGCITQCDSQDFNGIDGILGLGMPDAALASIPEPLFFAISDETGDPANQYILNRRIFTLVSTDEAAELHLGGYDPHAVTEDMKYFRTTSQAEYSVPVSSISMGGHEFLNFASAAQAKGRTSIPGILDSGTSCLVVPDSTLDGLFLESPYQRFMNYMQRGLSIYITVADHQFEIPFHHWWLYPNNSPCIQSTPGGFEGVLLGDALFRSLVVLFDLTHPLTPVIGLAPRNPDYNLVDAQCSHVNDFKGCVAESHPRRFSKMRLAKKRGRGQGSPYLRKATKQLAWLQKKAMSKVNKDLGMPDLSPSGGDKLLTKVPVDFYEQTQFFVNVSLGTPRQTRTVILDTGSSVFGVFCDPPPKRGEATNSHIYLPHFIPASFLQTGM
;
A
#
# COMPACT_ATOMS: atom_id res chain seq x y z
N MET A 1 -16.86 14.59 -29.82
CA MET A 1 -15.56 14.39 -30.50
C MET A 1 -14.87 13.23 -29.80
N PRO A 2 -14.38 12.21 -30.51
CA PRO A 2 -14.10 10.93 -29.87
C PRO A 2 -12.82 10.99 -29.02
N LEU A 3 -12.99 10.60 -27.76
CA LEU A 3 -12.02 10.45 -26.67
C LEU A 3 -11.21 9.14 -26.82
N ASN A 4 -10.63 8.87 -28.00
CA ASN A 4 -10.06 7.53 -28.27
C ASN A 4 -8.56 7.46 -28.52
N GLU A 5 -7.79 8.54 -28.35
CA GLU A 5 -6.33 8.47 -28.41
C GLU A 5 -5.71 9.44 -27.41
N MET A 6 -5.39 8.93 -26.21
CA MET A 6 -4.31 9.36 -25.30
C MET A 6 -4.65 8.94 -23.87
N ARG A 7 -3.89 7.97 -23.34
CA ARG A 7 -3.28 7.92 -21.97
C ARG A 7 -3.17 6.48 -21.46
N TRP A 8 -2.25 5.71 -22.05
CA TRP A 8 -1.65 4.54 -21.38
C TRP A 8 -0.23 4.87 -20.89
N LYS A 9 -0.05 6.10 -20.39
CA LYS A 9 1.08 6.48 -19.55
C LYS A 9 0.49 6.68 -18.16
N VAL A 10 0.31 5.60 -17.41
CA VAL A 10 0.41 5.60 -15.94
C VAL A 10 0.67 4.15 -15.50
N ALA A 11 1.94 3.75 -15.55
CA ALA A 11 2.47 2.58 -14.87
C ALA A 11 3.98 2.77 -14.88
N CYS A 12 4.41 3.80 -14.15
CA CYS A 12 5.78 4.24 -14.17
C CYS A 12 6.28 4.08 -12.73
N LEU A 13 7.16 3.07 -12.57
CA LEU A 13 7.80 2.63 -11.34
C LEU A 13 7.51 3.50 -10.10
N PHE A 14 6.64 3.04 -9.21
CA PHE A 14 6.53 3.61 -7.86
C PHE A 14 7.65 3.13 -6.93
N LEU A 15 8.68 2.50 -7.50
CA LEU A 15 9.86 2.03 -6.79
C LEU A 15 10.98 3.06 -6.85
N MET A 16 11.33 3.53 -5.65
CA MET A 16 12.37 4.52 -5.32
C MET A 16 11.90 5.97 -5.38
N ALA A 17 11.41 6.48 -4.24
CA ALA A 17 11.52 7.90 -3.92
C ALA A 17 13.00 8.21 -3.62
N ALA A 18 13.80 8.53 -4.64
CA ALA A 18 15.11 9.14 -4.41
C ALA A 18 14.88 10.62 -4.03
N ALA A 19 14.74 10.90 -2.73
CA ALA A 19 14.76 12.28 -2.24
C ALA A 19 16.18 12.86 -2.36
N THR A 20 16.56 13.33 -3.55
CA THR A 20 17.73 14.19 -3.71
C THR A 20 17.27 15.64 -3.70
N CYS A 21 17.46 16.31 -2.56
CA CYS A 21 17.31 17.75 -2.48
C CYS A 21 18.49 18.39 -3.23
N HIS A 22 18.34 18.70 -4.51
CA HIS A 22 19.30 19.48 -5.28
C HIS A 22 18.61 20.71 -5.89
N ALA A 23 19.09 21.89 -5.49
CA ALA A 23 18.74 23.15 -6.12
C ALA A 23 19.34 23.16 -7.54
N GLY A 24 18.52 23.01 -8.57
CA GLY A 24 18.92 23.06 -9.97
C GLY A 24 17.81 23.61 -10.85
N GLN A 25 18.14 24.62 -11.65
CA GLN A 25 17.26 25.26 -12.64
C GLN A 25 16.71 24.25 -13.65
N VAL A 26 15.39 24.30 -13.88
CA VAL A 26 14.70 23.59 -14.96
C VAL A 26 14.94 24.35 -16.28
N VAL A 27 15.47 23.65 -17.28
CA VAL A 27 15.55 24.13 -18.67
C VAL A 27 14.44 23.43 -19.45
N ASP A 28 13.52 24.22 -20.00
CA ASP A 28 12.48 23.79 -20.92
C ASP A 28 13.08 23.29 -22.25
N VAL A 29 12.61 22.14 -22.74
CA VAL A 29 12.80 21.71 -24.13
C VAL A 29 11.45 21.30 -24.70
N ASP A 30 10.81 22.30 -25.31
CA ASP A 30 9.77 22.34 -26.34
C ASP A 30 8.85 21.12 -26.59
N GLY A 31 7.53 21.38 -26.53
CA GLY A 31 6.58 20.68 -27.40
C GLY A 31 5.18 20.33 -26.86
N GLY A 32 4.56 21.16 -26.01
CA GLY A 32 3.16 21.04 -25.61
C GLY A 32 2.98 20.73 -24.12
N SER A 33 2.96 21.77 -23.28
CA SER A 33 2.76 21.64 -21.83
C SER A 33 1.40 21.01 -21.52
N THR A 34 1.41 19.74 -21.13
CA THR A 34 0.26 19.00 -20.61
C THR A 34 0.23 19.15 -19.09
N VAL A 35 -0.37 20.24 -18.62
CA VAL A 35 -0.32 20.65 -17.21
C VAL A 35 -1.29 19.80 -16.36
N PHE A 36 -0.86 19.38 -15.16
CA PHE A 36 -1.74 18.83 -14.11
C PHE A 36 -2.88 19.80 -13.79
N MET A 37 -4.10 19.28 -13.63
CA MET A 37 -5.29 20.10 -13.41
C MET A 37 -5.92 19.80 -12.05
N MET A 38 -5.59 20.61 -11.04
CA MET A 38 -6.12 20.47 -9.68
C MET A 38 -7.66 20.45 -9.63
N ASN A 39 -8.34 21.13 -10.54
CA ASN A 39 -9.81 21.16 -10.62
C ASN A 39 -10.46 19.82 -11.03
N THR A 40 -9.66 18.84 -11.46
CA THR A 40 -10.12 17.47 -11.74
C THR A 40 -10.12 16.58 -10.51
N THR A 41 -9.57 17.05 -9.38
CA THR A 41 -9.51 16.32 -8.12
C THR A 41 -10.62 16.77 -7.17
N ASN A 42 -10.97 15.95 -6.19
CA ASN A 42 -11.79 16.32 -5.04
C ASN A 42 -10.87 16.59 -3.83
N PRO A 43 -10.36 17.81 -3.65
CA PRO A 43 -9.31 18.09 -2.66
C PRO A 43 -9.85 18.01 -1.23
N PHE A 44 -9.02 17.56 -0.30
CA PHE A 44 -9.28 17.71 1.14
C PHE A 44 -9.34 19.20 1.52
N HIS A 45 -10.36 19.58 2.30
CA HIS A 45 -10.54 20.95 2.77
C HIS A 45 -10.22 21.04 4.28
N PRO A 46 -9.01 21.47 4.67
CA PRO A 46 -8.63 21.61 6.08
C PRO A 46 -9.57 22.47 6.91
N SER A 47 -10.08 23.56 6.33
CA SER A 47 -10.99 24.51 6.99
C SER A 47 -12.33 23.89 7.39
N LYS A 48 -12.72 22.78 6.77
CA LYS A 48 -13.95 22.02 7.09
C LYS A 48 -13.74 20.95 8.16
N SER A 49 -12.51 20.73 8.63
CA SER A 49 -12.19 19.73 9.67
C SER A 49 -11.87 20.39 11.00
N LEU A 50 -12.62 19.99 12.03
CA LEU A 50 -12.42 20.39 13.43
C LEU A 50 -11.22 19.69 14.08
N SER A 51 -10.80 18.55 13.56
CA SER A 51 -9.68 17.76 14.08
C SER A 51 -8.34 18.03 13.37
N PHE A 52 -8.37 18.90 12.35
CA PHE A 52 -7.20 19.28 11.57
C PHE A 52 -6.16 20.04 12.39
N ALA A 53 -4.89 19.68 12.19
CA ALA A 53 -3.74 20.43 12.63
C ALA A 53 -2.71 20.56 11.50
N HIS A 54 -2.15 21.76 11.35
CA HIS A 54 -1.06 22.01 10.41
C HIS A 54 0.28 21.79 11.13
N VAL A 55 1.14 20.93 10.57
CA VAL A 55 2.51 20.70 11.08
C VAL A 55 3.44 21.73 10.47
N LEU A 56 3.96 22.64 11.30
CA LEU A 56 4.80 23.75 10.84
C LEU A 56 6.24 23.31 10.56
N PHE A 57 6.93 24.09 9.72
CA PHE A 57 8.37 24.03 9.44
C PHE A 57 8.88 22.77 8.71
N VAL A 58 7.99 21.91 8.21
CA VAL A 58 8.34 20.78 7.35
C VAL A 58 7.45 20.79 6.12
N GLY A 59 8.08 20.83 4.94
CA GLY A 59 7.41 20.66 3.66
C GLY A 59 7.20 19.19 3.32
N PHE A 60 6.20 18.90 2.51
CA PHE A 60 6.05 17.61 1.84
C PHE A 60 6.63 17.74 0.43
N ASP A 61 7.66 16.96 0.10
CA ASP A 61 8.32 16.95 -1.21
C ASP A 61 8.73 15.53 -1.53
N LEU A 62 8.31 15.06 -2.70
CA LEU A 62 8.49 13.68 -3.17
C LEU A 62 8.71 13.71 -4.68
N THR A 63 9.60 12.84 -5.17
CA THR A 63 9.80 12.60 -6.60
C THR A 63 9.79 11.10 -6.83
N TYR A 64 8.96 10.63 -7.76
CA TYR A 64 8.85 9.22 -8.16
C TYR A 64 9.87 8.86 -9.25
N ALA A 65 10.01 7.57 -9.56
CA ALA A 65 11.01 7.09 -10.52
C ALA A 65 10.75 7.58 -11.95
N ASP A 66 9.49 7.92 -12.25
CA ASP A 66 9.05 8.52 -13.50
C ASP A 66 9.24 10.04 -13.56
N THR A 67 9.91 10.60 -12.56
CA THR A 67 10.16 12.02 -12.32
C THR A 67 8.94 12.85 -11.89
N ALA A 68 7.79 12.23 -11.65
CA ALA A 68 6.64 12.93 -11.11
C ALA A 68 6.93 13.47 -9.71
N GLY A 69 6.82 14.79 -9.54
CA GLY A 69 7.01 15.53 -8.32
C GLY A 69 5.69 15.85 -7.62
N LEU A 70 5.59 15.54 -6.32
CA LEU A 70 4.49 15.96 -5.45
C LEU A 70 5.01 16.89 -4.36
N ARG A 71 4.47 18.11 -4.28
CA ARG A 71 4.85 19.10 -3.26
C ARG A 71 3.68 19.67 -2.49
N GLY A 72 3.92 19.97 -1.21
CA GLY A 72 2.96 20.64 -0.33
C GLY A 72 3.42 20.71 1.12
N TYR A 73 2.52 20.37 2.05
CA TYR A 73 2.76 20.52 3.48
C TYR A 73 2.31 19.28 4.26
N ILE A 74 2.79 19.13 5.50
CA ILE A 74 2.36 18.02 6.35
C ILE A 74 1.12 18.44 7.16
N ALA A 75 0.04 17.68 6.98
CA ALA A 75 -1.16 17.77 7.77
C ALA A 75 -1.17 16.70 8.87
N GLN A 76 -1.88 16.93 9.95
CA GLN A 76 -2.26 15.91 10.91
C GLN A 76 -3.76 15.96 11.15
N ASP A 77 -4.43 14.83 10.95
CA ASP A 77 -5.87 14.71 11.17
C ASP A 77 -6.24 13.25 11.48
N ILE A 78 -7.51 12.98 11.75
CA ILE A 78 -8.00 11.61 11.86
C ILE A 78 -8.20 11.04 10.47
N ALA A 79 -7.46 9.98 10.14
CA ALA A 79 -7.57 9.25 8.89
C ALA A 79 -8.21 7.87 9.11
N GLN A 80 -9.03 7.43 8.16
CA GLN A 80 -9.83 6.21 8.25
C GLN A 80 -9.71 5.39 6.97
N LEU A 81 -9.46 4.08 7.14
CA LEU A 81 -9.48 3.05 6.10
C LEU A 81 -10.41 1.91 6.54
N GLY A 82 -11.48 1.68 5.77
CA GLY A 82 -12.58 0.81 6.20
C GLY A 82 -13.14 1.26 7.56
N ARG A 83 -13.23 0.33 8.50
CA ARG A 83 -13.70 0.64 9.87
C ARG A 83 -12.61 1.19 10.79
N TYR A 84 -11.34 1.10 10.41
CA TYR A 84 -10.22 1.46 11.27
C TYR A 84 -9.82 2.91 11.05
N TYR A 85 -9.50 3.61 12.13
CA TYR A 85 -9.05 5.00 12.07
C TYR A 85 -8.02 5.30 13.14
N ALA A 86 -7.15 6.26 12.85
CA ALA A 86 -6.17 6.79 13.78
C ALA A 86 -5.93 8.27 13.49
N LYS A 87 -5.50 9.01 14.51
CA LYS A 87 -4.98 10.36 14.31
C LYS A 87 -3.54 10.25 13.84
N THR A 88 -3.27 10.67 12.60
CA THR A 88 -1.97 10.50 11.96
C THR A 88 -1.60 11.71 11.10
N LYS A 89 -0.33 11.75 10.68
CA LYS A 89 0.19 12.73 9.73
C LYS A 89 0.07 12.20 8.30
N PHE A 90 -0.08 13.10 7.34
CA PHE A 90 -0.12 12.78 5.91
C PHE A 90 0.31 13.99 5.08
N GLY A 91 0.73 13.73 3.84
CA GLY A 91 1.06 14.79 2.88
C GLY A 91 -0.20 15.47 2.36
N CYS A 92 -0.29 16.78 2.50
CA CYS A 92 -1.26 17.60 1.79
C CYS A 92 -0.61 18.16 0.53
N ILE A 93 -0.95 17.59 -0.62
CA ILE A 93 -0.38 17.89 -1.92
C ILE A 93 -1.06 19.14 -2.48
N THR A 94 -0.25 20.12 -2.86
CA THR A 94 -0.73 21.40 -3.44
C THR A 94 -0.16 21.66 -4.83
N GLN A 95 0.88 20.92 -5.21
CA GLN A 95 1.52 20.99 -6.52
C GLN A 95 1.84 19.57 -6.98
N CYS A 96 1.54 19.30 -8.24
CA CYS A 96 1.91 18.10 -8.96
C CYS A 96 2.28 18.51 -10.38
N ASP A 97 3.35 17.92 -10.93
CA ASP A 97 3.82 18.18 -12.30
C ASP A 97 3.47 17.03 -13.27
N SER A 98 2.77 15.99 -12.80
CA SER A 98 2.36 14.85 -13.60
C SER A 98 0.86 14.85 -13.89
N GLN A 99 0.52 14.70 -15.16
CA GLN A 99 -0.84 14.60 -15.65
C GLN A 99 -1.53 13.29 -15.25
N ASP A 100 -0.75 12.30 -14.83
CA ASP A 100 -1.18 10.98 -14.43
C ASP A 100 -2.03 11.02 -13.16
N PHE A 101 -1.93 12.12 -12.39
CA PHE A 101 -2.75 12.39 -11.21
C PHE A 101 -4.05 13.16 -11.51
N ASN A 102 -4.36 13.47 -12.77
CA ASN A 102 -5.65 14.10 -13.10
C ASN A 102 -6.81 13.16 -12.80
N GLY A 103 -7.82 13.62 -12.08
CA GLY A 103 -8.95 12.79 -11.65
C GLY A 103 -8.68 11.94 -10.40
N ILE A 104 -7.51 12.08 -9.79
CA ILE A 104 -7.07 11.26 -8.65
C ILE A 104 -6.96 12.14 -7.40
N ASP A 105 -7.57 11.73 -6.28
CA ASP A 105 -7.59 12.57 -5.06
C ASP A 105 -6.32 12.44 -4.21
N GLY A 106 -5.48 11.45 -4.50
CA GLY A 106 -4.24 11.19 -3.76
C GLY A 106 -3.71 9.76 -3.93
N ILE A 107 -2.79 9.40 -3.04
CA ILE A 107 -2.14 8.09 -2.96
C ILE A 107 -2.17 7.55 -1.53
N LEU A 108 -2.46 6.26 -1.39
CA LEU A 108 -2.33 5.46 -0.19
C LEU A 108 -1.27 4.39 -0.40
N GLY A 109 -0.05 4.72 0.01
CA GLY A 109 1.06 3.80 0.13
C GLY A 109 0.84 2.79 1.26
N LEU A 110 0.94 1.51 0.93
CA LEU A 110 0.95 0.38 1.86
C LEU A 110 2.35 -0.20 2.06
N GLY A 111 3.37 0.41 1.46
CA GLY A 111 4.77 0.05 1.59
C GLY A 111 5.32 0.10 3.01
N MET A 112 6.50 -0.47 3.18
CA MET A 112 7.24 -0.46 4.44
C MET A 112 7.63 0.97 4.83
N PRO A 113 7.64 1.34 6.13
CA PRO A 113 8.08 2.67 6.54
C PRO A 113 9.55 2.85 6.16
N ASP A 114 9.84 3.83 5.32
CA ASP A 114 11.21 4.16 5.00
C ASP A 114 11.86 4.86 6.20
N ALA A 115 12.89 4.24 6.77
CA ALA A 115 13.65 4.80 7.87
C ALA A 115 14.48 6.04 7.46
N ALA A 116 14.66 6.28 6.16
CA ALA A 116 15.59 7.26 5.62
C ALA A 116 15.00 8.68 5.45
N LEU A 117 13.67 8.87 5.51
CA LEU A 117 13.05 10.13 5.11
C LEU A 117 12.27 10.80 6.25
N ALA A 118 12.94 11.73 6.97
CA ALA A 118 12.35 12.51 8.07
C ALA A 118 11.15 13.39 7.65
N SER A 119 11.01 13.67 6.34
CA SER A 119 9.92 14.47 5.76
C SER A 119 8.68 13.67 5.37
N ILE A 120 8.76 12.33 5.33
CA ILE A 120 7.62 11.49 4.97
C ILE A 120 6.89 11.03 6.24
N PRO A 121 5.57 11.30 6.36
CA PRO A 121 4.77 10.81 7.46
C PRO A 121 4.77 9.28 7.58
N GLU A 122 4.51 8.79 8.79
CA GLU A 122 4.25 7.36 9.00
C GLU A 122 3.13 6.86 8.08
N PRO A 123 3.28 5.68 7.41
CA PRO A 123 2.24 5.16 6.54
C PRO A 123 0.93 4.94 7.29
N LEU A 124 -0.20 5.23 6.65
CA LEU A 124 -1.52 5.12 7.28
C LEU A 124 -1.77 3.72 7.87
N PHE A 125 -1.35 2.67 7.16
CA PHE A 125 -1.53 1.29 7.62
C PHE A 125 -0.84 0.99 8.96
N PHE A 126 0.31 1.62 9.21
CA PHE A 126 1.03 1.52 10.49
C PHE A 126 0.28 2.28 11.59
N ALA A 127 -0.19 3.50 11.30
CA ALA A 127 -0.95 4.30 12.25
C ALA A 127 -2.27 3.61 12.68
N ILE A 128 -3.03 3.04 11.74
CA ILE A 128 -4.30 2.33 12.06
C ILE A 128 -4.09 0.96 12.72
N SER A 129 -2.85 0.53 12.92
CA SER A 129 -2.50 -0.72 13.59
C SER A 129 -1.48 -0.51 14.71
N ASP A 130 -1.36 0.72 15.21
CA ASP A 130 -0.57 1.06 16.39
C ASP A 130 -1.45 1.04 17.64
N GLU A 131 -1.14 0.12 18.57
CA GLU A 131 -1.85 0.01 19.84
C GLU A 131 -1.45 1.09 20.87
N THR A 132 -0.40 1.87 20.59
CA THR A 132 0.17 2.84 21.54
C THR A 132 -0.45 4.24 21.47
N GLY A 133 -1.23 4.53 20.43
CA GLY A 133 -1.90 5.83 20.26
C GLY A 133 -3.03 6.10 21.26
N ASP A 134 -3.65 7.28 21.14
CA ASP A 134 -4.73 7.72 22.03
C ASP A 134 -6.04 6.93 21.77
N PRO A 135 -6.52 6.11 22.71
CA PRO A 135 -7.73 5.31 22.55
C PRO A 135 -9.00 6.13 22.26
N ALA A 136 -9.02 7.43 22.61
CA ALA A 136 -10.16 8.30 22.32
C ALA A 136 -10.25 8.66 20.81
N ASN A 137 -9.14 8.57 20.09
CA ASN A 137 -8.99 9.05 18.71
C ASN A 137 -8.66 7.93 17.72
N GLN A 138 -8.82 6.66 18.11
CA GLN A 138 -8.49 5.52 17.24
C GLN A 138 -9.42 4.31 17.40
N TYR A 139 -9.62 3.59 16.30
CA TYR A 139 -10.14 2.23 16.26
C TYR A 139 -9.20 1.41 15.39
N ILE A 140 -8.42 0.53 16.02
CA ILE A 140 -7.22 -0.03 15.41
C ILE A 140 -7.37 -1.48 14.96
N LEU A 141 -6.56 -1.85 13.98
CA LEU A 141 -6.40 -3.19 13.47
C LEU A 141 -5.40 -3.97 14.33
N ASN A 142 -5.87 -4.97 15.07
CA ASN A 142 -5.04 -5.76 16.00
C ASN A 142 -4.02 -6.69 15.32
N ARG A 143 -4.22 -7.01 14.03
CA ARG A 143 -3.29 -7.83 13.25
C ARG A 143 -2.88 -7.03 12.03
N ARG A 144 -1.65 -6.51 12.04
CA ARG A 144 -1.07 -5.75 10.93
C ARG A 144 -0.79 -6.67 9.74
N ILE A 145 -1.86 -7.10 9.10
CA ILE A 145 -1.87 -7.96 7.92
C ILE A 145 -2.85 -7.34 6.95
N PHE A 146 -2.47 -7.20 5.69
CA PHE A 146 -3.41 -6.89 4.63
C PHE A 146 -3.28 -7.89 3.48
N THR A 147 -4.34 -8.08 2.72
CA THR A 147 -4.37 -8.98 1.56
C THR A 147 -5.07 -8.30 0.40
N LEU A 148 -4.51 -8.40 -0.79
CA LEU A 148 -5.13 -7.96 -2.03
C LEU A 148 -5.73 -9.15 -2.77
N VAL A 149 -6.99 -8.99 -3.20
CA VAL A 149 -7.70 -9.91 -4.08
C VAL A 149 -8.26 -9.10 -5.24
N SER A 150 -7.91 -9.47 -6.48
CA SER A 150 -8.29 -8.73 -7.69
C SER A 150 -8.92 -9.64 -8.74
N THR A 151 -9.83 -9.09 -9.55
CA THR A 151 -10.35 -9.65 -10.80
C THR A 151 -10.04 -8.70 -11.97
N ASP A 152 -10.57 -8.97 -13.16
CA ASP A 152 -10.42 -8.08 -14.31
C ASP A 152 -11.24 -6.77 -14.18
N GLU A 153 -12.20 -6.72 -13.25
CA GLU A 153 -13.17 -5.63 -13.11
C GLU A 153 -13.24 -4.98 -11.73
N ALA A 154 -12.75 -5.66 -10.69
CA ALA A 154 -12.86 -5.17 -9.32
C ALA A 154 -11.76 -5.74 -8.43
N ALA A 155 -11.56 -5.12 -7.27
CA ALA A 155 -10.65 -5.62 -6.26
C ALA A 155 -11.20 -5.43 -4.85
N GLU A 156 -10.59 -6.10 -3.89
CA GLU A 156 -10.85 -5.85 -2.48
C GLU A 156 -9.57 -5.99 -1.63
N LEU A 157 -9.52 -5.19 -0.57
CA LEU A 157 -8.48 -5.19 0.44
C LEU A 157 -9.01 -5.85 1.71
N HIS A 158 -8.41 -6.97 2.12
CA HIS A 158 -8.69 -7.58 3.41
C HIS A 158 -7.75 -7.02 4.47
N LEU A 159 -8.29 -6.62 5.61
CA LEU A 159 -7.53 -6.13 6.77
C LEU A 159 -7.65 -7.14 7.92
N GLY A 160 -6.51 -7.61 8.42
CA GLY A 160 -6.38 -8.55 9.54
C GLY A 160 -6.13 -10.01 9.18
N GLY A 161 -6.06 -10.34 7.89
CA GLY A 161 -5.87 -11.68 7.36
C GLY A 161 -6.32 -11.78 5.91
N TYR A 162 -6.78 -12.96 5.51
CA TYR A 162 -7.43 -13.21 4.22
C TYR A 162 -8.66 -14.11 4.40
N ASP A 163 -9.60 -14.05 3.48
CA ASP A 163 -10.71 -15.00 3.39
C ASP A 163 -10.23 -16.33 2.78
N PRO A 164 -10.34 -17.48 3.47
CA PRO A 164 -9.96 -18.77 2.93
C PRO A 164 -10.73 -19.17 1.65
N HIS A 165 -11.89 -18.58 1.39
CA HIS A 165 -12.64 -18.83 0.15
C HIS A 165 -12.05 -18.12 -1.06
N ALA A 166 -11.15 -17.15 -0.88
CA ALA A 166 -10.50 -16.42 -1.96
C ALA A 166 -9.39 -17.23 -2.65
N VAL A 167 -9.00 -18.38 -2.11
CA VAL A 167 -7.90 -19.22 -2.62
C VAL A 167 -8.39 -20.63 -2.95
N THR A 168 -7.77 -21.26 -3.95
CA THR A 168 -8.04 -22.69 -4.29
C THR A 168 -7.09 -23.66 -3.59
N GLU A 169 -5.94 -23.16 -3.12
CA GLU A 169 -4.89 -23.95 -2.48
C GLU A 169 -4.38 -23.30 -1.19
N ASP A 170 -3.57 -24.04 -0.43
CA ASP A 170 -2.94 -23.55 0.78
C ASP A 170 -1.96 -22.40 0.50
N MET A 171 -2.11 -21.32 1.26
CA MET A 171 -1.22 -20.15 1.23
C MET A 171 0.24 -20.54 1.51
N LYS A 172 1.14 -20.15 0.59
CA LYS A 172 2.59 -20.33 0.72
C LYS A 172 3.23 -19.06 1.24
N TYR A 173 4.09 -19.19 2.24
CA TYR A 173 4.65 -18.04 2.95
C TYR A 173 6.15 -17.91 2.69
N PHE A 174 6.57 -16.71 2.30
CA PHE A 174 7.93 -16.37 1.96
C PHE A 174 8.39 -15.20 2.82
N ARG A 175 9.61 -15.29 3.36
CA ARG A 175 10.22 -14.12 4.03
C ARG A 175 10.65 -13.13 2.97
N THR A 176 10.50 -11.83 3.25
CA THR A 176 10.97 -10.82 2.30
C THR A 176 12.49 -10.85 2.15
N THR A 177 12.96 -10.52 0.96
CA THR A 177 14.41 -10.37 0.69
C THR A 177 14.93 -8.97 1.03
N SER A 178 14.01 -8.03 1.31
CA SER A 178 14.26 -6.63 1.64
C SER A 178 13.48 -6.21 2.89
N GLN A 179 13.98 -5.17 3.58
CA GLN A 179 13.25 -4.47 4.65
C GLN A 179 12.57 -3.19 4.15
N ALA A 180 12.87 -2.75 2.93
CA ALA A 180 12.30 -1.55 2.31
C ALA A 180 11.16 -1.89 1.33
N GLU A 181 11.14 -3.10 0.78
CA GLU A 181 10.24 -3.50 -0.30
C GLU A 181 9.60 -4.85 0.00
N TYR A 182 8.40 -5.07 -0.53
CA TYR A 182 7.73 -6.37 -0.48
C TYR A 182 8.25 -7.29 -1.57
N SER A 183 9.42 -7.86 -1.33
CA SER A 183 10.12 -8.69 -2.31
C SER A 183 10.09 -10.18 -1.94
N VAL A 184 9.88 -11.04 -2.94
CA VAL A 184 10.00 -12.50 -2.82
C VAL A 184 11.18 -13.03 -3.65
N PRO A 185 11.80 -14.16 -3.29
CA PRO A 185 12.94 -14.70 -4.03
C PRO A 185 12.47 -15.41 -5.31
N VAL A 186 12.57 -14.76 -6.46
CA VAL A 186 12.20 -15.34 -7.76
C VAL A 186 13.39 -16.09 -8.35
N SER A 187 13.23 -17.40 -8.54
CA SER A 187 14.27 -18.31 -9.04
C SER A 187 14.10 -18.69 -10.51
N SER A 188 12.92 -18.49 -11.09
CA SER A 188 12.63 -18.79 -12.50
C SER A 188 11.43 -17.99 -13.01
N ILE A 189 11.50 -17.60 -14.28
CA ILE A 189 10.34 -17.15 -15.06
C ILE A 189 10.38 -17.95 -16.36
N SER A 190 9.30 -18.67 -16.67
CA SER A 190 9.29 -19.56 -17.83
C SER A 190 7.97 -19.57 -18.58
N MET A 191 8.03 -19.95 -19.86
CA MET A 191 6.87 -20.13 -20.73
C MET A 191 7.21 -21.14 -21.83
N GLY A 192 6.30 -22.10 -22.08
CA GLY A 192 6.44 -23.03 -23.21
C GLY A 192 7.75 -23.83 -23.24
N GLY A 193 8.34 -24.12 -22.06
CA GLY A 193 9.64 -24.80 -21.95
C GLY A 193 10.87 -23.90 -22.03
N HIS A 194 10.70 -22.59 -22.20
CA HIS A 194 11.80 -21.61 -22.18
C HIS A 194 11.93 -20.97 -20.79
N GLU A 195 13.12 -21.01 -20.22
CA GLU A 195 13.50 -20.25 -19.02
C GLU A 195 14.04 -18.88 -19.42
N PHE A 196 13.58 -17.82 -18.76
CA PHE A 196 13.92 -16.43 -19.09
C PHE A 196 14.97 -15.82 -18.16
N LEU A 197 15.05 -16.22 -16.89
CA LEU A 197 16.07 -15.69 -15.98
C LEU A 197 17.44 -16.33 -16.20
N ASN A 198 17.54 -17.48 -16.86
CA ASN A 198 18.78 -18.11 -17.37
C ASN A 198 20.09 -17.76 -16.60
N PHE A 199 20.11 -18.08 -15.30
CA PHE A 199 21.21 -17.75 -14.39
C PHE A 199 22.54 -18.35 -14.87
N ALA A 200 23.60 -17.54 -14.86
CA ALA A 200 24.94 -18.01 -15.20
C ALA A 200 25.46 -18.98 -14.14
N SER A 201 26.10 -20.08 -14.57
CA SER A 201 26.63 -21.10 -13.64
C SER A 201 27.61 -20.53 -12.61
N ALA A 202 28.38 -19.50 -12.97
CA ALA A 202 29.28 -18.80 -12.05
C ALA A 202 28.52 -18.03 -10.96
N ALA A 203 27.35 -17.46 -11.26
CA ALA A 203 26.52 -16.78 -10.29
C ALA A 203 25.82 -17.77 -9.36
N GLN A 204 25.33 -18.89 -9.91
CA GLN A 204 24.77 -20.00 -9.13
C GLN A 204 25.81 -20.60 -8.18
N ALA A 205 27.06 -20.76 -8.62
CA ALA A 205 28.18 -21.21 -7.78
C ALA A 205 28.50 -20.25 -6.62
N LYS A 206 28.17 -18.96 -6.77
CA LYS A 206 28.24 -17.93 -5.71
C LYS A 206 26.97 -17.88 -4.84
N GLY A 207 26.03 -18.81 -5.02
CA GLY A 207 24.76 -18.88 -4.29
C GLY A 207 23.66 -17.95 -4.81
N ARG A 208 23.89 -17.18 -5.89
CA ARG A 208 22.86 -16.35 -6.51
C ARG A 208 21.98 -17.20 -7.42
N THR A 209 20.93 -17.77 -6.85
CA THR A 209 19.96 -18.65 -7.53
C THR A 209 18.56 -18.02 -7.65
N SER A 210 18.41 -16.78 -7.19
CA SER A 210 17.20 -15.99 -7.28
C SER A 210 17.52 -14.50 -7.35
N ILE A 211 16.58 -13.71 -7.85
CA ILE A 211 16.56 -12.24 -7.75
C ILE A 211 15.35 -11.78 -6.92
N PRO A 212 15.37 -10.56 -6.37
CA PRO A 212 14.19 -9.96 -5.78
C PRO A 212 13.07 -9.80 -6.81
N GLY A 213 11.89 -10.33 -6.52
CA GLY A 213 10.65 -10.00 -7.22
C GLY A 213 9.75 -9.16 -6.34
N ILE A 214 9.61 -7.88 -6.68
CA ILE A 214 8.88 -6.90 -5.86
C ILE A 214 7.41 -6.92 -6.24
N LEU A 215 6.54 -7.10 -5.24
CA LEU A 215 5.10 -7.09 -5.40
C LEU A 215 4.58 -5.65 -5.32
N ASP A 216 4.25 -5.10 -6.48
CA ASP A 216 3.93 -3.69 -6.65
C ASP A 216 2.57 -3.52 -7.32
N SER A 217 1.53 -3.24 -6.53
CA SER A 217 0.18 -2.97 -7.03
C SER A 217 0.07 -1.66 -7.81
N GLY A 218 1.05 -0.76 -7.68
CA GLY A 218 1.15 0.47 -8.47
C GLY A 218 1.70 0.23 -9.89
N THR A 219 2.23 -0.97 -10.15
CA THR A 219 2.73 -1.39 -11.47
C THR A 219 1.73 -2.34 -12.13
N SER A 220 1.36 -2.09 -13.39
CA SER A 220 0.37 -2.94 -14.09
C SER A 220 0.96 -4.23 -14.68
N CYS A 221 2.17 -4.16 -15.24
CA CYS A 221 2.79 -5.24 -16.01
C CYS A 221 3.91 -5.96 -15.26
N LEU A 222 4.37 -7.10 -15.78
CA LEU A 222 5.64 -7.63 -15.32
C LEU A 222 6.78 -6.77 -15.88
N VAL A 223 7.70 -6.37 -15.01
CA VAL A 223 8.90 -5.64 -15.42
C VAL A 223 10.10 -6.54 -15.21
N VAL A 224 10.85 -6.79 -16.28
CA VAL A 224 11.89 -7.83 -16.37
C VAL A 224 13.24 -7.20 -16.74
N PRO A 225 14.36 -7.63 -16.12
CA PRO A 225 15.68 -7.08 -16.42
C PRO A 225 16.01 -7.10 -17.90
N ASP A 226 16.44 -5.96 -18.44
CA ASP A 226 16.99 -5.86 -19.80
C ASP A 226 18.53 -5.71 -19.79
N SER A 227 19.18 -6.53 -18.96
CA SER A 227 20.64 -6.63 -18.89
C SER A 227 21.04 -7.97 -18.29
N THR A 228 22.34 -8.27 -18.28
CA THR A 228 22.87 -9.47 -17.62
C THR A 228 23.04 -9.30 -16.11
N LEU A 229 22.76 -8.12 -15.55
CA LEU A 229 23.02 -7.74 -14.15
C LEU A 229 24.43 -8.18 -13.70
N ASP A 230 25.46 -7.63 -14.36
CA ASP A 230 26.88 -7.93 -14.12
C ASP A 230 27.22 -9.43 -14.21
N GLY A 231 26.64 -10.10 -15.21
CA GLY A 231 26.89 -11.52 -15.49
C GLY A 231 26.15 -12.48 -14.55
N LEU A 232 25.13 -11.99 -13.83
CA LEU A 232 24.18 -12.84 -13.13
C LEU A 232 23.40 -13.74 -14.10
N PHE A 233 23.04 -13.20 -15.27
CA PHE A 233 22.34 -13.91 -16.34
C PHE A 233 23.25 -14.11 -17.55
N LEU A 234 23.01 -15.19 -18.30
CA LEU A 234 23.77 -15.47 -19.52
C LEU A 234 23.48 -14.46 -20.66
N GLU A 235 22.27 -13.91 -20.68
CA GLU A 235 21.81 -12.87 -21.61
C GLU A 235 20.68 -12.05 -20.96
N SER A 236 20.22 -10.98 -21.61
CA SER A 236 19.10 -10.16 -21.11
C SER A 236 17.82 -11.00 -20.98
N PRO A 237 17.24 -11.12 -19.77
CA PRO A 237 15.96 -11.81 -19.58
C PRO A 237 14.81 -11.20 -20.39
N TYR A 238 14.73 -9.87 -20.49
CA TYR A 238 13.70 -9.18 -21.27
C TYR A 238 13.82 -9.49 -22.77
N GLN A 239 15.02 -9.38 -23.35
CA GLN A 239 15.23 -9.72 -24.77
C GLN A 239 14.92 -11.20 -25.04
N ARG A 240 15.35 -12.08 -24.14
CA ARG A 240 15.05 -13.51 -24.22
C ARG A 240 13.54 -13.76 -24.16
N PHE A 241 12.83 -13.07 -23.26
CA PHE A 241 11.37 -13.12 -23.20
C PHE A 241 10.76 -12.72 -24.54
N MET A 242 11.12 -11.55 -25.07
CA MET A 242 10.58 -11.04 -26.33
C MET A 242 10.88 -11.95 -27.53
N ASN A 243 11.99 -12.68 -27.52
CA ASN A 243 12.39 -13.61 -28.59
C ASN A 243 11.63 -14.95 -28.57
N TYR A 244 11.27 -15.46 -27.38
CA TYR A 244 10.66 -16.79 -27.22
C TYR A 244 9.21 -16.75 -26.71
N MET A 245 8.64 -15.56 -26.54
CA MET A 245 7.26 -15.37 -26.13
C MET A 245 6.31 -16.08 -27.11
N GLN A 246 5.40 -16.87 -26.56
CA GLN A 246 4.36 -17.57 -27.30
C GLN A 246 2.98 -17.09 -26.86
N ARG A 247 2.26 -16.47 -27.79
CA ARG A 247 0.88 -16.03 -27.55
C ARG A 247 -0.01 -17.25 -27.27
N GLY A 248 -0.87 -17.14 -26.26
CA GLY A 248 -1.79 -18.19 -25.83
C GLY A 248 -1.27 -19.08 -24.69
N LEU A 249 -0.01 -18.92 -24.27
CA LEU A 249 0.55 -19.68 -23.15
C LEU A 249 0.52 -18.88 -21.85
N SER A 250 0.56 -19.58 -20.72
CA SER A 250 0.74 -18.96 -19.40
C SER A 250 2.22 -18.68 -19.12
N ILE A 251 2.49 -17.65 -18.32
CA ILE A 251 3.79 -17.43 -17.69
C ILE A 251 3.81 -18.21 -16.38
N TYR A 252 4.92 -18.86 -16.08
CA TYR A 252 5.14 -19.52 -14.79
C TYR A 252 6.27 -18.83 -14.04
N ILE A 253 6.01 -18.40 -12.82
CA ILE A 253 7.01 -17.79 -11.93
C ILE A 253 7.30 -18.74 -10.78
N THR A 254 8.57 -19.06 -10.57
CA THR A 254 8.99 -19.86 -9.42
C THR A 254 9.50 -18.93 -8.32
N VAL A 255 8.86 -18.99 -7.15
CA VAL A 255 9.26 -18.29 -5.93
C VAL A 255 9.81 -19.33 -4.97
N ALA A 256 11.10 -19.23 -4.66
CA ALA A 256 11.87 -20.28 -3.99
C ALA A 256 11.69 -21.66 -4.67
N ASP A 257 10.90 -22.54 -4.07
CA ASP A 257 10.61 -23.92 -4.47
C ASP A 257 9.18 -24.14 -4.97
N HIS A 258 8.37 -23.07 -5.09
CA HIS A 258 6.97 -23.15 -5.51
C HIS A 258 6.73 -22.37 -6.80
N GLN A 259 6.02 -22.98 -7.74
CA GLN A 259 5.67 -22.38 -9.03
C GLN A 259 4.25 -21.84 -9.00
N PHE A 260 4.06 -20.63 -9.53
CA PHE A 260 2.77 -19.96 -9.70
C PHE A 260 2.53 -19.65 -11.17
N GLU A 261 1.28 -19.79 -11.60
CA GLU A 261 0.85 -19.52 -12.97
C GLU A 261 0.26 -18.11 -13.09
N ILE A 262 0.62 -17.42 -14.16
CA ILE A 262 -0.05 -16.22 -14.67
C ILE A 262 -0.69 -16.60 -16.01
N PRO A 263 -2.02 -16.82 -16.03
CA PRO A 263 -2.74 -17.18 -17.23
C PRO A 263 -2.58 -16.19 -18.38
N PHE A 264 -2.66 -16.68 -19.62
CA PHE A 264 -2.51 -15.87 -20.85
C PHE A 264 -3.32 -14.56 -20.84
N HIS A 265 -4.58 -14.62 -20.43
CA HIS A 265 -5.46 -13.45 -20.43
C HIS A 265 -5.07 -12.36 -19.42
N HIS A 266 -4.28 -12.69 -18.38
CA HIS A 266 -3.84 -11.69 -17.41
C HIS A 266 -2.58 -10.94 -17.85
N TRP A 267 -1.74 -11.52 -18.71
CA TRP A 267 -0.51 -10.87 -19.19
C TRP A 267 -0.59 -10.43 -20.66
N TRP A 268 -1.70 -10.70 -21.36
CA TRP A 268 -1.95 -10.23 -22.72
C TRP A 268 -3.07 -9.19 -22.72
N LEU A 269 -2.75 -7.95 -23.09
CA LEU A 269 -3.69 -6.83 -22.98
C LEU A 269 -4.58 -6.73 -24.21
N TYR A 270 -5.89 -6.60 -23.97
CA TYR A 270 -6.89 -6.25 -24.96
C TYR A 270 -7.45 -4.85 -24.67
N PRO A 271 -7.79 -4.03 -25.67
CA PRO A 271 -7.84 -4.32 -27.12
C PRO A 271 -6.51 -4.14 -27.86
N ASN A 272 -5.47 -3.60 -27.20
CA ASN A 272 -4.19 -3.23 -27.83
C ASN A 272 -3.41 -4.43 -28.40
N ASN A 273 -3.78 -5.65 -28.01
CA ASN A 273 -3.21 -6.91 -28.47
C ASN A 273 -1.69 -6.95 -28.30
N SER A 274 -1.23 -6.55 -27.11
CA SER A 274 0.17 -6.41 -26.75
C SER A 274 0.48 -7.16 -25.44
N PRO A 275 1.71 -7.67 -25.26
CA PRO A 275 2.11 -8.25 -23.99
C PRO A 275 2.21 -7.18 -22.89
N CYS A 276 1.79 -7.53 -21.68
CA CYS A 276 1.98 -6.74 -20.46
C CYS A 276 3.34 -7.08 -19.83
N ILE A 277 4.41 -6.85 -20.60
CA ILE A 277 5.80 -7.11 -20.21
C ILE A 277 6.61 -5.87 -20.57
N GLN A 278 7.43 -5.39 -19.63
CA GLN A 278 8.25 -4.19 -19.77
C GLN A 278 9.69 -4.48 -19.35
N SER A 279 10.63 -3.67 -19.83
CA SER A 279 12.03 -3.71 -19.40
C SER A 279 12.23 -2.90 -18.13
N THR A 280 13.11 -3.35 -17.24
CA THR A 280 13.50 -2.56 -16.05
C THR A 280 14.19 -1.25 -16.41
N PRO A 281 13.98 -0.17 -15.64
CA PRO A 281 14.82 1.02 -15.71
C PRO A 281 16.29 0.70 -15.39
N GLY A 282 17.20 1.54 -15.86
CA GLY A 282 18.64 1.37 -15.62
C GLY A 282 18.97 1.34 -14.12
N GLY A 283 19.80 0.38 -13.70
CA GLY A 283 20.25 0.25 -12.31
C GLY A 283 19.32 -0.52 -11.36
N PHE A 284 18.14 -0.95 -11.84
CA PHE A 284 17.25 -1.80 -11.05
C PHE A 284 17.64 -3.30 -11.16
N GLU A 285 17.88 -3.95 -10.02
CA GLU A 285 18.39 -5.33 -9.94
C GLU A 285 17.33 -6.35 -9.48
N GLY A 286 16.17 -6.37 -10.12
CA GLY A 286 15.08 -7.28 -9.76
C GLY A 286 14.02 -7.43 -10.86
N VAL A 287 12.89 -8.05 -10.50
CA VAL A 287 11.66 -8.05 -11.32
C VAL A 287 10.54 -7.35 -10.58
N LEU A 288 9.67 -6.65 -11.31
CA LEU A 288 8.42 -6.13 -10.74
C LEU A 288 7.28 -7.06 -11.10
N LEU A 289 6.54 -7.45 -10.08
CA LEU A 289 5.41 -8.34 -10.13
C LEU A 289 4.16 -7.47 -9.94
N GLY A 290 3.69 -6.93 -11.06
CA GLY A 290 2.55 -6.03 -11.12
C GLY A 290 1.19 -6.71 -11.10
N ASP A 291 0.16 -5.94 -11.42
CA ASP A 291 -1.26 -6.33 -11.41
C ASP A 291 -1.57 -7.62 -12.20
N ALA A 292 -0.88 -7.90 -13.31
CA ALA A 292 -0.99 -9.19 -14.02
C ALA A 292 -0.82 -10.41 -13.08
N LEU A 293 0.05 -10.32 -12.07
CA LEU A 293 0.19 -11.34 -11.03
C LEU A 293 -0.90 -11.22 -9.96
N PHE A 294 -1.28 -10.02 -9.51
CA PHE A 294 -2.33 -9.81 -8.50
C PHE A 294 -3.72 -10.29 -8.95
N ARG A 295 -4.01 -10.30 -10.26
CA ARG A 295 -5.24 -10.94 -10.79
C ARG A 295 -5.21 -12.47 -10.76
N SER A 296 -4.00 -13.03 -10.79
CA SER A 296 -3.77 -14.48 -10.80
C SER A 296 -3.73 -15.07 -9.39
N LEU A 297 -3.24 -14.30 -8.41
CA LEU A 297 -2.93 -14.76 -7.06
C LEU A 297 -3.62 -13.91 -5.98
N VAL A 298 -3.95 -14.54 -4.86
CA VAL A 298 -4.21 -13.81 -3.61
C VAL A 298 -2.86 -13.50 -2.97
N VAL A 299 -2.61 -12.22 -2.71
CA VAL A 299 -1.34 -11.73 -2.18
C VAL A 299 -1.53 -11.15 -0.79
N LEU A 300 -0.95 -11.81 0.21
CA LEU A 300 -1.02 -11.42 1.62
C LEU A 300 0.30 -10.81 2.09
N PHE A 301 0.22 -9.72 2.84
CA PHE A 301 1.34 -9.02 3.43
C PHE A 301 1.20 -9.06 4.95
N ASP A 302 2.00 -9.90 5.62
CA ASP A 302 2.05 -10.03 7.07
C ASP A 302 3.16 -9.15 7.66
N LEU A 303 2.75 -8.04 8.26
CA LEU A 303 3.61 -7.06 8.92
C LEU A 303 3.46 -7.12 10.44
N THR A 304 2.97 -8.24 11.00
CA THR A 304 2.94 -8.43 12.45
C THR A 304 4.33 -8.27 13.08
N HIS A 305 5.37 -8.55 12.30
CA HIS A 305 6.76 -8.29 12.63
C HIS A 305 7.38 -7.41 11.52
N PRO A 306 7.27 -6.08 11.60
CA PRO A 306 7.65 -5.19 10.50
C PRO A 306 9.11 -5.33 10.08
N LEU A 307 10.04 -5.66 10.98
CA LEU A 307 11.44 -5.84 10.61
C LEU A 307 11.72 -7.13 9.81
N THR A 308 10.76 -8.06 9.78
CA THR A 308 10.83 -9.31 9.04
C THR A 308 9.45 -9.63 8.43
N PRO A 309 8.99 -8.85 7.44
CA PRO A 309 7.71 -9.10 6.78
C PRO A 309 7.65 -10.50 6.17
N VAL A 310 6.44 -11.04 6.10
CA VAL A 310 6.17 -12.31 5.43
C VAL A 310 5.11 -12.10 4.36
N ILE A 311 5.38 -12.59 3.17
CA ILE A 311 4.47 -12.56 2.03
C ILE A 311 3.79 -13.92 1.88
N GLY A 312 2.47 -13.93 1.79
CA GLY A 312 1.67 -15.10 1.43
C GLY A 312 1.25 -15.04 -0.03
N LEU A 313 1.43 -16.13 -0.77
CA LEU A 313 0.94 -16.30 -2.14
C LEU A 313 0.11 -17.57 -2.26
N ALA A 314 -1.04 -17.48 -2.93
CA ALA A 314 -1.87 -18.62 -3.31
C ALA A 314 -2.61 -18.35 -4.63
N PRO A 315 -2.89 -19.37 -5.44
CA PRO A 315 -3.78 -19.22 -6.59
C PRO A 315 -5.15 -18.67 -6.16
N ARG A 316 -5.63 -17.66 -6.89
CA ARG A 316 -6.94 -17.07 -6.65
C ARG A 316 -8.05 -18.05 -7.03
N ASN A 317 -9.10 -18.10 -6.22
CA ASN A 317 -10.33 -18.77 -6.56
C ASN A 317 -11.15 -17.93 -7.58
N PRO A 318 -11.32 -18.38 -8.84
CA PRO A 318 -12.08 -17.64 -9.85
C PRO A 318 -13.54 -17.42 -9.46
N ASP A 319 -14.13 -18.33 -8.67
CA ASP A 319 -15.54 -18.29 -8.25
C ASP A 319 -15.79 -17.44 -6.99
N TYR A 320 -14.74 -16.83 -6.44
CA TYR A 320 -14.85 -16.02 -5.24
C TYR A 320 -15.45 -14.64 -5.55
N ASN A 321 -16.53 -14.31 -4.86
CA ASN A 321 -17.24 -13.03 -5.01
C ASN A 321 -16.61 -11.96 -4.13
N LEU A 322 -16.15 -10.88 -4.75
CA LEU A 322 -15.68 -9.68 -4.06
C LEU A 322 -16.84 -8.95 -3.37
N VAL A 323 -16.55 -8.19 -2.31
CA VAL A 323 -17.55 -7.33 -1.66
C VAL A 323 -18.03 -6.22 -2.60
N ASP A 324 -19.34 -5.94 -2.58
CA ASP A 324 -19.95 -4.87 -3.37
C ASP A 324 -19.36 -3.49 -2.96
N ALA A 325 -19.12 -2.62 -3.94
CA ALA A 325 -18.69 -1.23 -3.75
C ALA A 325 -19.59 -0.43 -2.80
N GLN A 326 -20.86 -0.83 -2.61
CA GLN A 326 -21.76 -0.24 -1.62
C GLN A 326 -21.28 -0.38 -0.16
N CYS A 327 -20.35 -1.31 0.10
CA CYS A 327 -19.66 -1.45 1.39
C CYS A 327 -18.71 -0.30 1.76
N SER A 328 -18.50 0.66 0.86
CA SER A 328 -17.64 1.84 1.06
C SER A 328 -18.29 2.97 1.87
N HIS A 329 -19.62 2.96 2.02
CA HIS A 329 -20.32 4.10 2.61
C HIS A 329 -20.23 4.11 4.14
N VAL A 330 -19.67 5.22 4.65
CA VAL A 330 -19.16 5.54 5.99
C VAL A 330 -20.09 5.19 7.18
N ASN A 331 -21.33 4.77 6.96
CA ASN A 331 -22.33 4.53 8.01
C ASN A 331 -22.90 3.11 8.10
N ASP A 332 -22.58 2.19 7.19
CA ASP A 332 -23.17 0.84 7.22
C ASP A 332 -22.17 -0.31 7.05
N PHE A 333 -21.15 -0.35 7.91
CA PHE A 333 -20.18 -1.46 7.98
C PHE A 333 -20.77 -2.77 8.53
N LYS A 334 -22.08 -2.84 8.86
CA LYS A 334 -22.70 -4.06 9.40
C LYS A 334 -22.83 -5.17 8.35
N GLY A 335 -22.96 -4.83 7.06
CA GLY A 335 -23.09 -5.80 5.97
C GLY A 335 -21.77 -6.38 5.45
N CYS A 336 -20.62 -5.78 5.79
CA CYS A 336 -19.32 -6.02 5.12
C CYS A 336 -18.31 -6.76 6.00
N VAL A 337 -18.78 -7.31 7.13
CA VAL A 337 -18.03 -8.21 8.00
C VAL A 337 -18.40 -9.64 7.62
N ALA A 338 -17.50 -10.35 6.95
CA ALA A 338 -17.62 -11.80 6.85
C ALA A 338 -17.16 -12.41 8.18
N GLU A 339 -18.06 -13.05 8.92
CA GLU A 339 -17.70 -13.93 10.05
C GLU A 339 -17.11 -15.25 9.51
N SER A 340 -15.94 -15.19 8.87
CA SER A 340 -15.25 -16.40 8.45
C SER A 340 -14.49 -17.01 9.63
N HIS A 341 -14.93 -18.20 10.05
CA HIS A 341 -14.27 -18.97 11.10
C HIS A 341 -13.01 -19.64 10.54
N PRO A 342 -11.79 -19.28 10.98
CA PRO A 342 -10.60 -19.98 10.52
C PRO A 342 -10.62 -21.44 11.02
N ARG A 343 -10.38 -22.39 10.11
CA ARG A 343 -10.19 -23.81 10.48
C ARG A 343 -9.07 -23.93 11.51
N ARG A 344 -9.28 -24.78 12.52
CA ARG A 344 -8.35 -25.03 13.63
C ARG A 344 -6.95 -25.38 13.11
N PHE A 345 -6.02 -24.45 13.19
CA PHE A 345 -4.60 -24.78 13.13
C PHE A 345 -4.23 -25.68 14.31
N SER A 346 -3.59 -26.81 14.00
CA SER A 346 -3.02 -27.72 14.99
C SER A 346 -2.00 -26.95 15.85
N LYS A 347 -2.25 -26.88 17.16
CA LYS A 347 -1.38 -26.18 18.10
C LYS A 347 0.00 -26.84 18.11
N MET A 348 1.01 -26.18 17.56
CA MET A 348 2.38 -26.39 17.99
C MET A 348 2.47 -26.00 19.47
N ARG A 349 2.70 -26.99 20.34
CA ARG A 349 2.97 -26.78 21.78
C ARG A 349 4.31 -26.04 21.91
N LEU A 350 4.28 -24.72 22.00
CA LEU A 350 5.39 -23.97 22.60
C LEU A 350 5.25 -24.03 24.13
N ALA A 351 6.24 -24.64 24.79
CA ALA A 351 6.32 -24.73 26.24
C ALA A 351 6.41 -23.31 26.84
N LYS A 352 5.38 -22.94 27.61
CA LYS A 352 5.27 -21.64 28.27
C LYS A 352 6.22 -21.57 29.46
N LYS A 353 7.43 -21.03 29.29
CA LYS A 353 8.26 -20.60 30.44
C LYS A 353 7.65 -19.33 31.04
N ARG A 354 7.17 -19.43 32.28
CA ARG A 354 6.69 -18.30 33.10
C ARG A 354 7.88 -17.43 33.50
N GLY A 355 8.06 -16.29 32.83
CA GLY A 355 8.88 -15.18 33.34
C GLY A 355 8.09 -14.36 34.35
N ARG A 356 8.59 -14.23 35.58
CA ARG A 356 8.08 -13.32 36.61
C ARG A 356 8.53 -11.89 36.25
N GLY A 357 7.64 -11.10 35.63
CA GLY A 357 7.77 -9.65 35.57
C GLY A 357 7.02 -8.99 36.73
N GLN A 358 7.72 -8.18 37.53
CA GLN A 358 7.14 -7.39 38.61
C GLN A 358 6.28 -6.26 38.04
N GLY A 359 4.96 -6.38 38.17
CA GLY A 359 4.01 -5.29 37.95
C GLY A 359 2.85 -5.44 38.91
N SER A 360 2.58 -4.41 39.71
CA SER A 360 1.55 -4.47 40.77
C SER A 360 0.18 -4.82 40.19
N PRO A 361 -0.50 -5.89 40.67
CA PRO A 361 -1.83 -6.30 40.20
C PRO A 361 -2.89 -5.20 40.31
N TYR A 362 -2.70 -4.24 41.22
CA TYR A 362 -3.60 -3.11 41.45
C TYR A 362 -3.53 -2.06 40.34
N LEU A 363 -2.32 -1.72 39.87
CA LEU A 363 -2.11 -0.78 38.76
C LEU A 363 -2.73 -1.32 37.45
N ARG A 364 -2.65 -2.63 37.22
CA ARG A 364 -3.25 -3.31 36.06
C ARG A 364 -4.78 -3.36 36.09
N LYS A 365 -5.39 -3.38 37.27
CA LYS A 365 -6.85 -3.29 37.43
C LYS A 365 -7.32 -1.85 37.28
N ALA A 366 -6.60 -0.89 37.87
CA ALA A 366 -6.92 0.53 37.78
C ALA A 366 -6.84 1.06 36.33
N THR A 367 -5.80 0.69 35.57
CA THR A 367 -5.70 1.07 34.14
C THR A 367 -6.81 0.48 33.29
N LYS A 368 -7.20 -0.78 33.54
CA LYS A 368 -8.36 -1.38 32.86
C LYS A 368 -9.68 -0.70 33.21
N GLN A 369 -9.84 -0.27 34.45
CA GLN A 369 -11.06 0.40 34.91
C GLN A 369 -11.14 1.84 34.38
N LEU A 370 -10.01 2.56 34.31
CA LEU A 370 -9.90 3.87 33.65
C LEU A 370 -10.17 3.76 32.15
N ALA A 371 -9.56 2.80 31.45
CA ALA A 371 -9.82 2.56 30.04
C ALA A 371 -11.30 2.22 29.78
N TRP A 372 -11.94 1.45 30.66
CA TRP A 372 -13.37 1.13 30.57
C TRP A 372 -14.26 2.36 30.79
N LEU A 373 -13.97 3.19 31.81
CA LEU A 373 -14.70 4.42 32.08
C LEU A 373 -14.54 5.45 30.95
N GLN A 374 -13.33 5.60 30.40
CA GLN A 374 -13.07 6.43 29.21
C GLN A 374 -13.85 5.93 28.00
N LYS A 375 -13.83 4.61 27.74
CA LYS A 375 -14.61 3.99 26.64
C LYS A 375 -16.11 4.23 26.79
N LYS A 376 -16.63 4.21 28.03
CA LYS A 376 -18.04 4.47 28.34
C LYS A 376 -18.41 5.94 28.20
N ALA A 377 -17.52 6.86 28.58
CA ALA A 377 -17.70 8.30 28.37
C ALA A 377 -17.68 8.66 26.87
N MET A 378 -16.77 8.05 26.10
CA MET A 378 -16.64 8.27 24.66
C MET A 378 -17.77 7.63 23.84
N SER A 379 -18.32 6.50 24.27
CA SER A 379 -19.55 5.93 23.68
C SER A 379 -20.73 6.92 23.74
N LYS A 380 -20.77 7.78 24.76
CA LYS A 380 -21.76 8.86 24.87
C LYS A 380 -21.47 10.01 23.90
N VAL A 381 -20.21 10.44 23.81
CA VAL A 381 -19.77 11.51 22.88
C VAL A 381 -19.93 11.11 21.40
N ASN A 382 -19.55 9.88 21.03
CA ASN A 382 -19.72 9.35 19.68
C ASN A 382 -21.21 9.28 19.27
N LYS A 383 -22.09 8.97 20.22
CA LYS A 383 -23.54 8.94 20.00
C LYS A 383 -24.12 10.34 19.79
N ASP A 384 -23.60 11.33 20.51
CA ASP A 384 -23.98 12.75 20.36
C ASP A 384 -23.45 13.36 19.04
N LEU A 385 -22.36 12.82 18.48
CA LEU A 385 -21.79 13.18 17.17
C LEU A 385 -22.38 12.39 15.98
N GLY A 386 -23.39 11.55 16.21
CA GLY A 386 -24.04 10.75 15.17
C GLY A 386 -23.18 9.61 14.59
N MET A 387 -22.12 9.20 15.29
CA MET A 387 -21.26 8.09 14.86
C MET A 387 -21.92 6.73 15.16
N PRO A 388 -21.93 5.77 14.22
CA PRO A 388 -22.44 4.43 14.47
C PRO A 388 -21.59 3.69 15.52
N ASP A 389 -22.25 2.98 16.45
CA ASP A 389 -21.59 2.11 17.43
C ASP A 389 -21.07 0.84 16.72
N LEU A 390 -19.78 0.86 16.39
CA LEU A 390 -19.06 -0.24 15.74
C LEU A 390 -18.37 -1.17 16.76
N SER A 391 -18.75 -1.15 18.03
CA SER A 391 -18.13 -2.04 19.02
C SER A 391 -18.56 -3.50 18.82
N PRO A 392 -17.61 -4.46 18.65
CA PRO A 392 -17.96 -5.86 18.46
C PRO A 392 -18.43 -6.49 19.77
N SER A 393 -19.56 -7.19 19.70
CA SER A 393 -20.02 -8.15 20.69
C SER A 393 -19.30 -9.49 20.49
N GLY A 394 -18.06 -9.63 20.96
CA GLY A 394 -17.37 -10.92 20.96
C GLY A 394 -15.90 -10.82 20.55
N GLY A 395 -15.04 -11.53 21.26
CA GLY A 395 -13.59 -11.51 21.08
C GLY A 395 -13.08 -12.41 19.94
N ASP A 396 -13.65 -12.30 18.74
CA ASP A 396 -13.23 -13.06 17.57
C ASP A 396 -12.43 -12.22 16.55
N LYS A 397 -11.52 -12.91 15.85
CA LYS A 397 -10.58 -12.35 14.86
C LYS A 397 -11.34 -11.80 13.66
N LEU A 398 -11.64 -10.51 13.70
CA LEU A 398 -12.41 -9.82 12.68
C LEU A 398 -11.58 -9.58 11.41
N LEU A 399 -11.98 -10.19 10.30
CA LEU A 399 -11.53 -9.83 8.95
C LEU A 399 -12.40 -8.66 8.47
N THR A 400 -11.80 -7.54 8.07
CA THR A 400 -12.53 -6.44 7.43
C THR A 400 -12.23 -6.45 5.94
N LYS A 401 -13.26 -6.44 5.09
CA LYS A 401 -13.10 -6.32 3.64
C LYS A 401 -13.42 -4.89 3.22
N VAL A 402 -12.54 -4.29 2.43
CA VAL A 402 -12.69 -2.93 1.91
C VAL A 402 -12.76 -3.05 0.38
N PRO A 403 -13.84 -2.62 -0.27
CA PRO A 403 -13.90 -2.61 -1.74
C PRO A 403 -12.83 -1.68 -2.30
N VAL A 404 -12.27 -2.09 -3.43
CA VAL A 404 -11.27 -1.35 -4.18
C VAL A 404 -11.79 -1.23 -5.60
N ASP A 405 -12.04 0.01 -6.02
CA ASP A 405 -12.47 0.29 -7.38
C ASP A 405 -11.30 0.05 -8.34
N PHE A 406 -11.56 -0.61 -9.45
CA PHE A 406 -10.54 -0.94 -10.44
C PHE A 406 -10.85 -0.18 -11.72
N TYR A 407 -10.05 0.85 -12.03
CA TYR A 407 -10.26 1.67 -13.21
C TYR A 407 -9.30 1.26 -14.33
N GLU A 408 -9.84 1.04 -15.53
CA GLU A 408 -9.09 0.73 -16.75
C GLU A 408 -8.03 -0.38 -16.63
N GLN A 409 -8.29 -1.37 -15.77
CA GLN A 409 -7.47 -2.58 -15.62
C GLN A 409 -6.00 -2.35 -15.22
N THR A 410 -5.68 -1.20 -14.62
CA THR A 410 -4.28 -0.82 -14.39
C THR A 410 -3.99 -0.23 -13.02
N GLN A 411 -5.02 0.21 -12.28
CA GLN A 411 -4.85 0.87 -10.98
C GLN A 411 -5.96 0.51 -9.99
N PHE A 412 -5.54 0.33 -8.75
CA PHE A 412 -6.39 0.07 -7.59
C PHE A 412 -6.76 1.39 -6.91
N PHE A 413 -8.04 1.65 -6.71
CA PHE A 413 -8.53 2.84 -6.01
C PHE A 413 -9.26 2.45 -4.74
N VAL A 414 -8.98 3.15 -3.64
CA VAL A 414 -9.65 2.91 -2.37
C VAL A 414 -10.17 4.20 -1.77
N ASN A 415 -11.29 4.10 -1.07
CA ASN A 415 -11.84 5.22 -0.33
C ASN A 415 -11.18 5.34 1.05
N VAL A 416 -10.56 6.49 1.29
CA VAL A 416 -10.06 6.91 2.60
C VAL A 416 -10.86 8.10 3.10
N SER A 417 -11.09 8.20 4.40
CA SER A 417 -11.85 9.32 4.99
C SER A 417 -10.99 10.11 5.97
N LEU A 418 -11.00 11.44 5.84
CA LEU A 418 -10.15 12.36 6.61
C LEU A 418 -10.99 13.39 7.37
N GLY A 419 -10.52 13.80 8.54
CA GLY A 419 -11.11 14.93 9.28
C GLY A 419 -12.34 14.62 10.10
N THR A 420 -12.84 15.67 10.76
CA THR A 420 -14.08 15.67 11.55
C THR A 420 -14.90 16.93 11.22
N PRO A 421 -16.05 16.84 10.52
CA PRO A 421 -16.64 15.64 9.94
C PRO A 421 -15.78 15.01 8.82
N ARG A 422 -16.06 13.74 8.51
CA ARG A 422 -15.32 12.95 7.54
C ARG A 422 -15.46 13.51 6.11
N GLN A 423 -14.33 13.62 5.43
CA GLN A 423 -14.21 13.97 4.01
C GLN A 423 -13.60 12.76 3.29
N THR A 424 -14.37 12.07 2.44
CA THR A 424 -13.94 10.85 1.74
C THR A 424 -13.21 11.19 0.44
N ARG A 425 -12.06 10.57 0.21
CA ARG A 425 -11.18 10.74 -0.95
C ARG A 425 -10.93 9.39 -1.60
N THR A 426 -10.93 9.36 -2.93
CA THR A 426 -10.64 8.15 -3.71
C THR A 426 -9.20 8.22 -4.18
N VAL A 427 -8.35 7.37 -3.60
CA VAL A 427 -6.89 7.44 -3.75
C VAL A 427 -6.34 6.17 -4.38
N ILE A 428 -5.23 6.28 -5.11
CA ILE A 428 -4.50 5.11 -5.63
C ILE A 428 -4.00 4.27 -4.45
N LEU A 429 -4.15 2.96 -4.52
CA LEU A 429 -3.56 2.00 -3.61
C LEU A 429 -2.25 1.46 -4.17
N ASP A 430 -1.16 1.70 -3.46
CA ASP A 430 0.18 1.40 -3.95
C ASP A 430 1.00 0.62 -2.90
N THR A 431 1.39 -0.61 -3.20
CA THR A 431 2.28 -1.41 -2.32
C THR A 431 3.75 -1.11 -2.51
N GLY A 432 4.14 -0.40 -3.58
CA GLY A 432 5.51 0.00 -3.90
C GLY A 432 6.00 1.22 -3.12
N SER A 433 5.09 2.11 -2.66
CA SER A 433 5.44 3.28 -1.85
C SER A 433 4.86 3.24 -0.43
N SER A 434 5.51 3.95 0.50
CA SER A 434 5.08 4.09 1.90
C SER A 434 4.27 5.37 2.15
N VAL A 435 3.94 6.12 1.10
CA VAL A 435 3.46 7.50 1.19
C VAL A 435 1.95 7.55 1.31
N PHE A 436 1.44 8.19 2.36
CA PHE A 436 0.04 8.62 2.39
C PHE A 436 -0.06 10.13 2.15
N GLY A 437 -0.68 10.50 1.02
CA GLY A 437 -0.87 11.88 0.64
C GLY A 437 -2.14 12.12 -0.16
N VAL A 438 -2.79 13.25 0.05
CA VAL A 438 -3.99 13.66 -0.68
C VAL A 438 -3.86 15.08 -1.20
N PHE A 439 -4.50 15.38 -2.32
CA PHE A 439 -4.63 16.76 -2.78
C PHE A 439 -5.42 17.58 -1.77
N CYS A 440 -4.92 18.76 -1.42
CA CYS A 440 -5.50 19.62 -0.41
C CYS A 440 -5.60 21.07 -0.86
N ASP A 441 -6.58 21.78 -0.31
CA ASP A 441 -6.52 23.24 -0.26
C ASP A 441 -5.31 23.71 0.58
N PRO A 442 -4.86 24.98 0.41
CA PRO A 442 -3.90 25.59 1.31
C PRO A 442 -4.32 25.52 2.79
N PRO A 443 -3.37 25.47 3.74
CA PRO A 443 -3.71 25.43 5.15
C PRO A 443 -4.43 26.74 5.57
N PRO A 444 -5.38 26.69 6.52
CA PRO A 444 -6.09 27.88 6.99
C PRO A 444 -5.10 28.92 7.53
N LYS A 445 -5.32 30.21 7.23
CA LYS A 445 -4.41 31.25 7.69
C LYS A 445 -4.55 31.48 9.19
N ARG A 446 -3.43 31.78 9.85
CA ARG A 446 -3.39 32.06 11.28
C ARG A 446 -4.22 33.32 11.57
N GLY A 447 -5.32 33.17 12.32
CA GLY A 447 -6.19 34.27 12.73
C GLY A 447 -7.42 34.51 11.85
N GLU A 448 -7.66 33.72 10.80
CA GLU A 448 -8.96 33.70 10.12
C GLU A 448 -10.02 33.03 11.01
N ALA A 449 -11.27 33.48 10.91
CA ALA A 449 -12.41 33.08 11.75
C ALA A 449 -12.95 31.66 11.42
N THR A 450 -12.06 30.73 11.08
CA THR A 450 -12.36 29.30 11.05
C THR A 450 -11.87 28.70 12.38
N ASN A 451 -12.67 27.83 12.98
CA ASN A 451 -12.49 27.29 14.33
C ASN A 451 -11.02 27.07 14.70
N SER A 452 -10.57 27.60 15.84
CA SER A 452 -9.20 27.57 16.38
C SER A 452 -8.33 26.40 15.89
N HIS A 453 -7.68 26.54 14.74
CA HIS A 453 -6.88 25.48 14.15
C HIS A 453 -5.56 25.34 14.92
N ILE A 454 -5.19 24.10 15.22
CA ILE A 454 -3.99 23.78 15.99
C ILE A 454 -2.79 23.79 15.03
N TYR A 455 -1.78 24.59 15.36
CA TYR A 455 -0.50 24.58 14.66
C TYR A 455 0.51 23.83 15.53
N LEU A 456 1.01 22.70 15.03
CA LEU A 456 1.94 21.86 15.78
C LEU A 456 3.38 22.21 15.39
N PRO A 457 4.27 22.56 16.35
CA PRO A 457 5.70 22.60 16.07
C PRO A 457 6.18 21.17 15.76
N HIS A 458 7.01 21.01 14.74
CA HIS A 458 7.64 19.72 14.46
C HIS A 458 8.66 19.40 15.57
N PHE A 459 8.44 18.32 16.31
CA PHE A 459 9.37 17.84 17.33
C PHE A 459 10.29 16.79 16.70
N ILE A 460 11.57 17.13 16.51
CA ILE A 460 12.61 16.15 16.16
C ILE A 460 12.99 15.41 17.45
N PRO A 461 12.87 14.07 17.53
CA PRO A 461 13.33 13.33 18.69
C PRO A 461 14.83 13.54 18.91
N ALA A 462 15.24 13.82 20.15
CA ALA A 462 16.65 14.10 20.49
C ALA A 462 17.63 12.98 20.11
N SER A 463 17.14 11.75 19.86
CA SER A 463 17.94 10.61 19.40
C SER A 463 18.57 10.78 18.02
N PHE A 464 18.08 11.73 17.20
CA PHE A 464 18.65 12.03 15.88
C PHE A 464 19.72 13.14 15.88
N LEU A 465 19.98 13.78 17.03
CA LEU A 465 20.98 14.85 17.18
C LEU A 465 22.36 14.34 17.59
N GLN A 466 22.57 13.02 17.69
CA GLN A 466 23.79 12.43 18.26
C GLN A 466 24.80 11.85 17.25
N THR A 467 24.55 11.93 15.95
CA THR A 467 25.55 11.59 14.92
C THR A 467 25.97 12.85 14.17
N GLY A 468 26.80 13.65 14.84
CA GLY A 468 27.38 14.88 14.31
C GLY A 468 28.61 15.27 15.11
N MET A 469 29.67 14.46 14.99
CA MET A 469 31.07 14.87 15.17
C MET A 469 31.90 14.24 14.07
#